data_AF-A0AAV5TFJ1-F1
#
_entry.id   AF-A0AAV5TFJ1-F1
#
_cell.length_a   1.000
_cell.length_b   1.000
_cell.length_c   1.000
_cell.angle_alpha   90.00
_cell.angle_beta   90.00
_cell.angle_gamma   90.00
#
_symmetry.space_group_name_H-M   'P 1'
#
loop_
_entity.id
_entity.type
_entity.pdbx_description
1 polymer ?
#
loop_
_entity_poly.entity_id
_entity_poly.type
_entity_poly.pdbx_seq_one_letter_code
_entity_poly.pdbx_strand_id
1 'polypeptide(L)'
;IITMQLALVLLLVAVAFVAQAAMLTKEEKIKCFGEASDKVQSEPDADLKDKISSTLTAIKGVAVDAATLTDAQKQRIVSYYFTGTCEPLKNFF
;
A
#
# COMPACT_ATOMS: atom_id res chain seq x y z
N ILE A 1 30.88 -19.63 -23.10
CA ILE A 1 30.88 -18.22 -22.67
C ILE A 1 29.55 -17.54 -23.01
N ILE A 2 29.06 -17.63 -24.25
CA ILE A 2 27.79 -17.00 -24.69
C ILE A 2 26.55 -17.52 -23.92
N THR A 3 26.47 -18.83 -23.64
CA THR A 3 25.36 -19.45 -22.89
C THR A 3 25.28 -19.01 -21.42
N MET A 4 26.42 -18.68 -20.80
CA MET A 4 26.49 -18.27 -19.39
C MET A 4 26.03 -16.82 -19.18
N GLN A 5 26.25 -15.95 -20.18
CA GLN A 5 25.75 -14.57 -20.15
C GLN A 5 24.25 -14.48 -20.42
N LEU A 6 23.72 -15.32 -21.31
CA LEU A 6 22.27 -15.34 -21.60
C LEU A 6 21.45 -15.76 -20.38
N ALA A 7 21.93 -16.76 -19.62
CA ALA A 7 21.31 -17.21 -18.39
C ALA A 7 21.32 -16.13 -17.28
N LEU A 8 22.40 -15.37 -17.17
CA LEU A 8 22.53 -14.28 -16.21
C LEU A 8 21.58 -13.12 -16.52
N VAL A 9 21.43 -12.77 -17.81
CA VAL A 9 20.48 -11.74 -18.25
C VAL A 9 19.04 -12.16 -17.99
N LEU A 10 18.67 -13.42 -18.28
CA LEU A 10 17.34 -13.96 -17.97
C LEU A 10 17.04 -13.97 -16.46
N LEU A 11 18.04 -14.28 -15.63
CA LEU A 11 17.91 -14.24 -14.17
C LEU A 11 17.69 -12.80 -13.66
N LEU A 12 18.44 -11.82 -14.18
CA LEU A 12 18.30 -10.41 -13.80
C LEU A 12 16.93 -9.83 -14.21
N VAL A 13 16.42 -10.22 -15.38
CA VAL A 13 15.07 -9.84 -15.83
C VAL A 13 14.02 -10.46 -14.91
N ALA A 14 14.16 -11.75 -14.54
CA ALA A 14 13.23 -12.40 -13.62
C ALA A 14 13.20 -11.72 -12.23
N VAL A 15 14.35 -11.34 -11.67
CA VAL A 15 14.42 -10.62 -10.38
C VAL A 15 13.79 -9.22 -10.47
N ALA A 16 13.93 -8.53 -11.61
CA ALA A 16 13.31 -7.22 -11.83
C ALA A 16 11.77 -7.28 -11.87
N PHE A 17 11.18 -8.37 -12.37
CA PHE A 17 9.73 -8.56 -12.38
C PHE A 17 9.15 -8.91 -11.01
N VAL A 18 9.90 -9.59 -10.15
CA VAL A 18 9.43 -9.96 -8.79
C VAL A 18 9.43 -8.75 -7.85
N ALA A 19 10.25 -7.71 -8.13
CA ALA A 19 10.37 -6.51 -7.30
C ALA A 19 9.26 -5.47 -7.51
N GLN A 20 8.38 -5.65 -8.51
CA GLN A 20 7.16 -4.83 -8.61
C GLN A 20 6.14 -5.36 -7.60
N ALA A 21 6.26 -4.93 -6.35
CA ALA A 21 5.14 -4.96 -5.41
C ALA A 21 4.00 -4.18 -6.06
N ALA A 22 3.09 -4.88 -6.72
CA ALA A 22 1.95 -4.30 -7.39
C ALA A 22 1.18 -3.46 -6.37
N MET A 23 1.22 -2.14 -6.53
CA MET A 23 0.40 -1.26 -5.73
C MET A 23 -1.05 -1.53 -6.10
N LEU A 24 -1.89 -1.80 -5.11
CA LEU A 24 -3.32 -1.91 -5.31
C LEU A 24 -3.85 -0.65 -6.00
N THR A 25 -4.64 -0.82 -7.05
CA THR A 25 -5.43 0.25 -7.66
C THR A 25 -6.37 0.86 -6.62
N LYS A 26 -6.94 2.04 -6.89
CA LYS A 26 -7.90 2.68 -5.96
C LYS A 26 -9.11 1.77 -5.68
N GLU A 27 -9.59 1.07 -6.69
CA GLU A 27 -10.71 0.12 -6.57
C GLU A 27 -10.32 -1.09 -5.72
N GLU A 28 -9.13 -1.65 -5.93
CA GLU A 28 -8.61 -2.75 -5.12
C GLU A 28 -8.34 -2.33 -3.67
N LYS A 29 -7.91 -1.09 -3.43
CA LYS A 29 -7.77 -0.53 -2.08
C LYS A 29 -9.12 -0.48 -1.37
N ILE A 30 -10.16 0.06 -2.01
CA ILE A 30 -11.52 0.12 -1.43
C ILE A 30 -12.03 -1.28 -1.11
N LYS A 31 -11.88 -2.22 -2.05
CA LYS A 31 -12.27 -3.62 -1.86
C LYS A 31 -11.52 -4.26 -0.69
N CYS A 32 -10.20 -4.06 -0.62
CA CYS A 32 -9.36 -4.56 0.47
C CYS A 32 -9.84 -4.05 1.84
N PHE A 33 -10.17 -2.76 1.96
CA PHE A 33 -10.70 -2.20 3.21
C PHE A 33 -12.08 -2.76 3.57
N GLY A 34 -12.95 -2.99 2.59
CA GLY A 34 -14.25 -3.64 2.80
C GLY A 34 -14.09 -5.05 3.33
N GLU A 35 -13.30 -5.88 2.64
CA GLU A 35 -13.04 -7.27 3.03
C GLU A 35 -12.39 -7.37 4.41
N ALA A 36 -11.44 -6.48 4.74
CA ALA A 36 -10.82 -6.44 6.05
C ALA A 36 -11.82 -6.01 7.15
N SER A 37 -12.70 -5.05 6.85
CA SER A 37 -13.73 -4.58 7.79
C SER A 37 -14.76 -5.67 8.08
N ASP A 38 -15.18 -6.42 7.08
CA ASP A 38 -16.10 -7.54 7.26
C ASP A 38 -15.47 -8.65 8.09
N LYS A 39 -14.19 -8.96 7.83
CA LYS A 39 -13.47 -10.00 8.56
C LYS A 39 -13.28 -9.66 10.04
N VAL A 40 -13.03 -8.39 10.37
CA VAL A 40 -12.87 -7.96 11.78
C VAL A 40 -14.12 -8.17 12.61
N GLN A 41 -15.31 -8.19 12.00
CA GLN A 41 -16.55 -8.42 12.74
C GLN A 41 -16.58 -9.79 13.40
N SER A 42 -15.93 -10.77 12.76
CA SER A 42 -15.80 -12.15 13.23
C SER A 42 -14.61 -12.39 14.17
N GLU A 43 -13.80 -11.37 14.48
CA GLU A 43 -12.65 -11.49 15.39
C GLU A 43 -13.14 -11.77 16.83
N PRO A 44 -12.77 -12.90 17.44
CA PRO A 44 -13.19 -13.25 18.80
C PRO A 44 -12.46 -12.48 19.91
N ASP A 45 -11.23 -12.01 19.66
CA ASP A 45 -10.50 -11.20 20.64
C ASP A 45 -10.99 -9.75 20.59
N ALA A 46 -11.60 -9.27 21.67
CA ALA A 46 -12.20 -7.94 21.73
C ALA A 46 -11.16 -6.82 21.58
N ASP A 47 -9.97 -6.94 22.18
CA ASP A 47 -8.93 -5.91 22.08
C ASP A 47 -8.33 -5.87 20.67
N LEU A 48 -8.10 -7.04 20.06
CA LEU A 48 -7.63 -7.12 18.68
C LEU A 48 -8.67 -6.58 17.70
N LYS A 49 -9.95 -6.93 17.90
CA LYS A 49 -11.06 -6.42 17.11
C LYS A 49 -11.16 -4.91 17.16
N ASP A 50 -11.08 -4.32 18.36
CA ASP A 50 -11.14 -2.88 18.55
C ASP A 50 -9.94 -2.17 17.88
N LYS A 51 -8.73 -2.72 18.06
CA LYS A 51 -7.51 -2.16 17.45
C LYS A 51 -7.54 -2.18 15.92
N ILE A 52 -7.95 -3.30 15.32
CA ILE A 52 -8.06 -3.42 13.87
C ILE A 52 -9.20 -2.52 13.35
N SER A 53 -10.35 -2.49 14.03
CA SER A 53 -11.48 -1.62 13.65
C SER A 53 -11.10 -0.15 13.68
N SER A 54 -10.41 0.30 14.74
CA SER A 54 -9.89 1.67 14.85
C SER A 54 -8.89 1.98 13.73
N THR A 55 -8.01 1.04 13.40
CA THR A 55 -7.01 1.21 12.35
C THR A 55 -7.67 1.36 10.97
N LEU A 56 -8.61 0.48 10.64
CA LEU A 56 -9.35 0.54 9.37
C LEU A 56 -10.17 1.85 9.25
N THR A 57 -10.75 2.31 10.37
CA THR A 57 -11.47 3.59 10.43
C THR A 57 -10.55 4.77 10.18
N ALA A 58 -9.37 4.80 10.81
CA ALA A 58 -8.38 5.86 10.60
C ALA A 58 -7.90 5.91 9.14
N ILE A 59 -7.60 4.75 8.54
CA ILE A 59 -7.17 4.69 7.14
C ILE A 59 -8.29 5.17 6.21
N LYS A 60 -9.55 4.77 6.46
CA LYS A 60 -10.71 5.26 5.69
C LYS A 60 -10.87 6.78 5.83
N GLY A 61 -10.71 7.32 7.04
CA GLY A 61 -10.74 8.76 7.29
C GLY A 61 -9.68 9.50 6.49
N VAL A 62 -8.43 9.02 6.52
CA VAL A 62 -7.33 9.56 5.73
C VAL A 62 -7.62 9.53 4.22
N ALA A 63 -8.22 8.45 3.71
CA ALA A 63 -8.58 8.35 2.29
C ALA A 63 -9.67 9.35 1.88
N VAL A 64 -10.69 9.54 2.74
CA VAL A 64 -11.77 10.53 2.52
C VAL A 64 -11.20 11.95 2.58
N ASP A 65 -10.41 12.26 3.59
CA ASP A 65 -9.81 13.58 3.76
C ASP A 65 -8.83 13.88 2.62
N ALA A 66 -8.02 12.91 2.20
CA ALA A 66 -7.13 13.05 1.05
C ALA A 66 -7.89 13.32 -0.25
N ALA A 67 -9.11 12.78 -0.43
CA ALA A 67 -9.94 13.08 -1.59
C ALA A 67 -10.37 14.55 -1.65
N THR A 68 -10.50 15.22 -0.49
CA THR A 68 -10.85 16.65 -0.40
C THR A 68 -9.67 17.59 -0.64
N LEU A 69 -8.44 17.06 -0.65
CA LEU A 69 -7.23 17.85 -0.88
C LEU A 69 -7.03 18.18 -2.36
N THR A 70 -6.46 19.35 -2.62
CA THR A 70 -5.95 19.72 -3.94
C THR A 70 -4.72 18.87 -4.30
N ASP A 71 -4.43 18.75 -5.59
CA ASP A 71 -3.26 17.98 -6.06
C ASP A 71 -1.94 18.57 -5.53
N ALA A 72 -1.85 19.89 -5.39
CA ALA A 72 -0.69 20.55 -4.78
C ALA A 72 -0.51 20.16 -3.29
N GLN A 73 -1.60 20.04 -2.54
CA GLN A 73 -1.56 19.60 -1.14
C GLN A 73 -1.16 18.12 -1.03
N LYS A 74 -1.73 17.25 -1.88
CA LYS A 74 -1.32 15.83 -1.95
C LYS A 74 0.16 15.70 -2.27
N GLN A 75 0.64 16.45 -3.26
CA GLN A 75 2.03 16.44 -3.67
C GLN A 75 2.97 16.97 -2.57
N ARG A 76 2.53 17.94 -1.77
CA ARG A 76 3.28 18.41 -0.59
C ARG A 76 3.37 17.34 0.51
N ILE A 77 2.28 16.60 0.73
CA ILE A 77 2.28 15.47 1.69
C ILE A 77 3.31 14.43 1.26
N VAL A 78 3.24 14.01 -0.01
CA VAL A 78 4.14 12.99 -0.57
C VAL A 78 5.59 13.43 -0.59
N SER A 79 5.88 14.68 -0.97
CA SER A 79 7.26 15.15 -1.13
C SER A 79 7.94 15.54 0.18
N TYR A 80 7.20 15.99 1.19
CA TYR A 80 7.78 16.50 2.45
C TYR A 80 7.63 15.53 3.63
N TYR A 81 6.48 14.85 3.77
CA TYR A 81 6.18 14.05 4.97
C TYR A 81 6.52 12.58 4.81
N PHE A 82 6.44 12.03 3.59
CA PHE A 82 6.84 10.65 3.32
C PHE A 82 8.30 10.58 2.86
N THR A 83 9.25 10.96 3.71
CA THR A 83 10.69 10.87 3.43
C THR A 83 11.40 9.94 4.42
N GLY A 84 12.65 9.54 4.13
CA GLY A 84 13.44 8.68 5.03
C GLY A 84 12.82 7.29 5.17
N THR A 85 12.64 6.80 6.40
CA THR A 85 12.02 5.49 6.65
C THR A 85 10.56 5.41 6.18
N CYS A 86 9.89 6.56 6.03
CA CYS A 86 8.51 6.65 5.56
C CYS A 86 8.40 6.73 4.03
N GLU A 87 9.51 6.81 3.31
CA GLU A 87 9.52 6.90 1.85
C GLU A 87 8.74 5.79 1.13
N PRO A 88 8.76 4.52 1.57
CA PRO A 88 7.95 3.47 0.95
C PRO A 88 6.44 3.72 1.00
N LEU A 89 5.96 4.57 1.92
CA LEU A 89 4.54 4.88 2.10
C LEU A 89 3.99 5.89 1.09
N LYS A 90 4.85 6.56 0.30
CA LYS A 90 4.41 7.44 -0.82
C LYS A 90 3.42 6.72 -1.75
N ASN A 91 3.63 5.42 -1.93
CA ASN A 91 2.85 4.50 -2.76
C ASN A 91 1.41 4.25 -2.26
N PHE A 92 1.11 4.67 -1.02
CA PHE A 92 -0.23 4.53 -0.46
C PHE A 92 -1.19 5.62 -0.95
N PHE A 93 -0.67 6.79 -1.32
CA PHE A 93 -1.41 7.99 -1.77
C PHE A 93 -1.33 8.19 -3.28
#